data_AF-A0A1A8K3M5-F1
#
_entry.id   AF-A0A1A8K3M5-F1
#
_cell.length_a   1.000
_cell.length_b   1.000
_cell.length_c   1.000
_cell.angle_alpha   90.00
_cell.angle_beta   90.00
_cell.angle_gamma   90.00
#
_symmetry.space_group_name_H-M   'P 1'
#
loop_
_entity.id
_entity.type
_entity.pdbx_description
1 polymer ?
#
loop_
_entity_poly.entity_id
_entity_poly.type
_entity_poly.pdbx_seq_one_letter_code
_entity_poly.pdbx_strand_id
1 'polypeptide(L)'
;WGPWQQCSRTCGGGVEFSYRECTNPVPQNEGMYCEGQRVRYQSCNIQLCDNSNGKSFREEQCDKYNSLIYLDHNGNVKQWIPKYAGVSPRDRCKLFCRARGSSEFKVFESKVIDGTTCGPG
;
A
#
# COMPACT_ATOMS: atom_id res chain seq x y z
N TRP A 1 17.78 -7.28 -15.18
CA TRP A 1 16.45 -6.64 -15.00
C TRP A 1 16.28 -5.62 -16.10
N GLY A 2 15.13 -5.60 -16.76
CA GLY A 2 14.76 -4.58 -17.72
C GLY A 2 14.38 -3.25 -17.04
N PRO A 3 14.04 -2.21 -17.82
CA PRO A 3 13.60 -0.94 -17.28
C PRO A 3 12.32 -1.09 -16.44
N TRP A 4 12.13 -0.19 -15.48
CA TRP A 4 10.88 -0.08 -14.75
C TRP A 4 9.75 0.33 -15.70
N GLN A 5 8.60 -0.32 -15.54
CA GLN A 5 7.37 0.06 -16.23
C GLN A 5 6.79 1.33 -15.63
N GLN A 6 5.80 1.91 -16.32
CA GLN A 6 5.12 3.09 -15.82
C GLN A 6 4.50 2.84 -14.44
N CYS A 7 4.71 3.80 -13.53
CA CYS A 7 4.11 3.76 -12.20
C CYS A 7 2.58 3.73 -12.26
N SER A 8 1.95 2.93 -11.40
CA SER A 8 0.48 2.79 -11.36
C SER A 8 -0.25 4.09 -10.97
N ARG A 9 0.45 5.05 -10.37
CA ARG A 9 -0.07 6.36 -9.97
C ARG A 9 0.95 7.44 -10.24
N THR A 10 0.50 8.67 -10.46
CA THR A 10 1.37 9.85 -10.63
C THR A 10 1.66 10.59 -9.33
N CYS A 11 0.93 10.28 -8.25
CA CYS A 11 1.10 10.80 -6.89
C CYS A 11 0.39 9.88 -5.87
N GLY A 12 0.62 10.13 -4.58
CA GLY A 12 0.01 9.44 -3.45
C GLY A 12 0.62 8.07 -3.13
N GLY A 13 1.65 7.64 -3.86
CA GLY A 13 2.24 6.31 -3.76
C GLY A 13 1.57 5.31 -4.71
N GLY A 14 2.30 4.92 -5.75
CA GLY A 14 1.97 3.84 -6.67
C GLY A 14 3.00 2.71 -6.61
N VAL A 15 2.81 1.72 -7.48
CA VAL A 15 3.73 0.61 -7.68
C VAL A 15 4.19 0.57 -9.14
N GLU A 16 5.46 0.31 -9.34
CA GLU A 16 6.03 -0.03 -10.65
C GLU A 16 6.74 -1.38 -10.56
N PHE A 17 6.85 -2.04 -11.70
CA PHE A 17 7.46 -3.35 -11.79
C PHE A 17 8.51 -3.39 -12.91
N SER A 18 9.50 -4.26 -12.73
CA SER A 18 10.57 -4.51 -13.69
C SER A 18 10.68 -6.02 -13.84
N TYR A 19 10.69 -6.49 -15.09
CA TYR A 19 10.84 -7.90 -15.41
C TYR A 19 12.26 -8.21 -15.85
N ARG A 20 12.68 -9.47 -15.77
CA ARG A 20 13.92 -9.96 -16.39
C ARG A 20 13.61 -11.20 -17.20
N GLU A 21 14.21 -11.28 -18.38
CA GLU A 21 14.12 -12.45 -19.25
C GLU A 21 15.35 -13.33 -19.10
N CYS A 22 15.14 -14.64 -19.25
CA CYS A 22 16.19 -15.67 -19.23
C CYS A 22 16.82 -15.83 -20.61
N THR A 23 17.47 -14.77 -21.09
CA THR A 23 18.01 -14.71 -22.45
C THR A 23 19.53 -14.56 -22.52
N ASN A 24 20.22 -14.56 -21.38
CA ASN A 24 21.67 -14.36 -21.31
C ASN A 24 22.37 -15.41 -20.44
N PRO A 25 22.62 -16.64 -20.94
CA PRO A 25 22.25 -17.16 -22.27
C PRO A 25 20.80 -17.69 -22.31
N VAL A 26 20.24 -17.82 -23.52
CA VAL A 26 18.97 -18.53 -23.73
C VAL A 26 19.19 -20.02 -23.40
N PRO A 27 18.36 -20.67 -22.56
CA PRO A 27 18.47 -22.09 -22.30
C PRO A 27 18.34 -22.89 -23.61
N GLN A 28 19.35 -23.70 -23.94
CA GLN A 28 19.34 -24.65 -25.06
C GLN A 28 19.59 -26.07 -24.54
N ASN A 29 19.13 -27.08 -25.28
CA ASN A 29 19.37 -28.52 -25.02
C ASN A 29 19.15 -28.93 -23.55
N GLU A 30 17.92 -28.82 -23.03
CA GLU A 30 17.59 -29.15 -21.63
C GLU A 30 18.32 -28.28 -20.57
N GLY A 31 18.96 -27.18 -20.98
CA GLY A 31 19.60 -26.23 -20.07
C GLY A 31 18.62 -25.68 -19.02
N MET A 32 19.08 -25.57 -17.78
CA MET A 32 18.24 -25.15 -16.67
C MET A 32 17.72 -23.71 -16.90
N TYR A 33 16.41 -23.54 -16.74
CA TYR A 33 15.79 -22.22 -16.75
C TYR A 33 16.34 -21.39 -15.57
N CYS A 34 16.53 -20.07 -15.73
CA CYS A 34 17.13 -19.31 -14.62
C CYS A 34 16.25 -19.32 -13.38
N GLU A 35 16.91 -19.56 -12.25
CA GLU A 35 16.28 -19.56 -10.95
C GLU A 35 16.13 -18.13 -10.39
N GLY A 36 15.11 -17.95 -9.54
CA GLY A 36 14.79 -16.70 -8.85
C GLY A 36 13.68 -15.87 -9.51
N GLN A 37 13.31 -14.76 -8.85
CA GLN A 37 12.17 -13.94 -9.23
C GLN A 37 12.29 -13.37 -10.64
N ARG A 38 11.22 -13.42 -11.44
CA ARG A 38 11.17 -12.82 -12.79
C ARG A 38 10.66 -11.39 -12.81
N VAL A 39 9.99 -10.98 -11.74
CA VAL A 39 9.42 -9.65 -11.55
C VAL A 39 9.89 -9.10 -10.21
N ARG A 40 10.29 -7.84 -10.18
CA ARG A 40 10.51 -7.07 -8.97
C ARG A 40 9.56 -5.88 -8.95
N TYR A 41 9.17 -5.45 -7.76
CA TYR A 41 8.25 -4.35 -7.52
C TYR A 41 8.93 -3.29 -6.66
N GLN A 42 8.60 -2.02 -6.86
CA GLN A 42 8.95 -0.95 -5.94
C GLN A 42 7.87 0.12 -5.90
N SER A 43 7.86 0.89 -4.80
CA SER A 43 7.01 2.06 -4.67
C SER A 43 7.53 3.20 -5.54
N CYS A 44 6.63 3.94 -6.16
CA CYS A 44 6.93 5.09 -7.02
C CYS A 44 5.92 6.22 -6.74
N ASN A 45 6.28 7.46 -7.09
CA ASN A 45 5.42 8.63 -6.96
C ASN A 45 4.79 8.82 -5.57
N ILE A 46 5.60 8.69 -4.51
CA ILE A 46 5.18 8.73 -3.10
C ILE A 46 4.83 10.13 -2.59
N GLN A 47 5.09 11.18 -3.38
CA GLN A 47 4.66 12.55 -3.08
C GLN A 47 3.15 12.62 -2.91
N LEU A 48 2.67 13.46 -1.98
CA LEU A 48 1.24 13.71 -1.81
C LEU A 48 0.64 14.28 -3.09
N CYS A 49 -0.63 13.97 -3.35
CA CYS A 49 -1.38 14.61 -4.43
C CYS A 49 -1.90 15.97 -3.96
N ASP A 50 -1.82 17.00 -4.81
CA ASP A 50 -2.30 18.36 -4.49
C ASP A 50 -3.79 18.38 -4.09
N ASN A 51 -4.60 17.54 -4.74
CA ASN A 51 -6.04 17.45 -4.51
C ASN A 51 -6.42 16.61 -3.28
N SER A 52 -5.47 15.93 -2.63
CA SER A 52 -5.76 15.04 -1.50
C SER A 52 -5.82 15.78 -0.16
N ASN A 53 -5.82 17.12 -0.14
CA ASN A 53 -5.78 17.93 1.09
C ASN A 53 -4.65 17.49 2.03
N GLY A 54 -3.49 17.15 1.46
CA GLY A 54 -2.31 16.68 2.20
C GLY A 54 -2.41 15.25 2.76
N LYS A 55 -3.41 14.45 2.37
CA LYS A 55 -3.56 13.07 2.83
C LYS A 55 -2.71 12.10 2.02
N SER A 56 -2.09 11.16 2.72
CA SER A 56 -1.47 9.98 2.13
C SER A 56 -2.52 8.99 1.61
N PHE A 57 -2.12 8.12 0.69
CA PHE A 57 -3.05 7.11 0.14
C PHE A 57 -3.53 6.10 1.19
N ARG A 58 -2.76 5.88 2.27
CA ARG A 58 -3.25 5.06 3.40
C ARG A 58 -4.33 5.77 4.21
N GLU A 59 -4.25 7.09 4.34
CA GLU A 59 -5.32 7.89 4.97
C GLU A 59 -6.58 7.87 4.12
N GLU A 60 -6.48 8.04 2.80
CA GLU A 60 -7.62 7.93 1.88
C GLU A 60 -8.34 6.57 2.01
N GLN A 61 -7.57 5.48 2.18
CA GLN A 61 -8.14 4.14 2.41
C GLN A 61 -8.88 4.02 3.74
N CYS A 62 -8.39 4.63 4.82
CA CYS A 62 -9.13 4.67 6.09
C CYS A 62 -10.38 5.55 5.98
N ASP A 63 -10.29 6.69 5.28
CA ASP A 63 -11.39 7.65 5.13
C ASP A 63 -12.62 7.05 4.42
N LYS A 64 -12.42 6.03 3.57
CA LYS A 64 -13.52 5.27 2.96
C LYS A 64 -14.52 4.72 3.99
N TYR A 65 -14.09 4.51 5.24
CA TYR A 65 -14.91 3.98 6.32
C TYR A 65 -15.47 5.07 7.25
N ASN A 66 -15.26 6.35 6.95
CA ASN A 66 -15.91 7.46 7.65
C ASN A 66 -17.38 7.56 7.22
N SER A 67 -18.22 6.68 7.76
CA SER A 67 -19.64 6.58 7.42
C SER A 67 -20.54 6.57 8.65
N LEU A 68 -21.84 6.80 8.45
CA LEU A 68 -22.87 6.81 9.52
C LEU A 68 -23.01 5.47 10.26
N ILE A 69 -22.38 4.40 9.78
CA ILE A 69 -22.32 3.10 10.49
C ILE A 69 -21.38 3.19 11.69
N TYR A 70 -20.37 4.05 11.61
CA TYR A 70 -19.34 4.21 12.63
C TYR A 70 -19.49 5.58 13.30
N LEU A 71 -20.40 5.67 14.27
CA LEU A 71 -20.60 6.89 15.05
C LEU A 71 -19.80 6.84 16.36
N ASP A 72 -19.41 8.01 16.84
CA ASP A 72 -18.88 8.20 18.19
C ASP A 72 -20.01 8.28 19.24
N HIS A 73 -19.64 8.46 20.51
CA HIS A 73 -20.59 8.56 21.62
C HIS A 73 -21.51 9.79 21.53
N ASN A 74 -21.14 10.79 20.72
CA ASN A 74 -21.90 12.02 20.49
C ASN A 74 -22.76 11.93 19.23
N GLY A 75 -22.77 10.78 18.53
CA GLY A 75 -23.50 10.57 17.28
C GLY A 75 -22.82 11.15 16.04
N ASN A 76 -21.57 11.61 16.12
CA ASN A 76 -20.83 12.10 14.96
C ASN A 76 -20.12 10.94 14.24
N VAL A 77 -19.94 11.08 12.92
CA VAL A 77 -19.17 10.12 12.13
C VAL A 77 -17.72 10.07 12.62
N LYS A 78 -17.24 8.86 12.95
CA LYS A 78 -15.85 8.60 13.31
C LYS A 78 -14.94 8.95 12.15
N GLN A 79 -13.85 9.64 12.47
CA GLN A 79 -12.74 9.86 11.55
C GLN A 79 -11.69 8.77 11.75
N TRP A 80 -11.63 7.81 10.83
CA TRP A 80 -10.66 6.73 10.82
C TRP A 80 -9.34 7.19 10.21
N ILE A 81 -8.25 6.98 10.93
CA ILE A 81 -6.89 7.34 10.50
C ILE A 81 -5.95 6.14 10.62
N PRO A 82 -4.86 6.06 9.85
CA PRO A 82 -3.94 4.93 9.90
C PRO A 82 -3.40 4.68 11.31
N LYS A 83 -3.38 3.41 11.72
CA LYS A 83 -2.76 2.96 12.96
C LYS A 83 -1.48 2.19 12.64
N TYR A 84 -0.35 2.77 13.06
CA TYR A 84 0.96 2.13 12.95
C TYR A 84 1.47 1.60 14.29
N ALA A 85 1.24 2.34 15.38
CA ALA A 85 1.71 1.97 16.71
C ALA A 85 1.02 0.68 17.21
N GLY A 86 1.83 -0.25 17.72
CA GLY A 86 1.35 -1.54 18.26
C GLY A 86 0.92 -2.56 17.19
N VAL A 87 1.19 -2.31 15.91
CA VAL A 87 0.97 -3.29 14.84
C VAL A 87 2.21 -4.14 14.65
N SER A 88 2.05 -5.46 14.64
CA SER A 88 3.14 -6.41 14.39
C SER A 88 3.80 -6.16 13.03
N PRO A 89 5.13 -6.31 12.89
CA PRO A 89 5.82 -6.19 11.60
C PRO A 89 5.24 -7.09 10.50
N ARG A 90 4.66 -8.26 10.86
CA ARG A 90 4.02 -9.17 9.91
C ARG A 90 2.69 -8.65 9.38
N ASP A 91 1.99 -7.86 10.18
CA ASP A 91 0.64 -7.35 9.87
C ASP A 91 0.65 -5.89 9.39
N ARG A 92 1.82 -5.25 9.32
CA ARG A 92 1.97 -3.82 9.04
C ARG A 92 1.35 -3.35 7.70
N CYS A 93 1.18 -4.27 6.74
CA CYS A 93 0.53 -4.00 5.46
C CYS A 93 -0.98 -4.26 5.46
N LYS A 94 -1.62 -4.67 6.56
CA LYS A 94 -3.08 -4.68 6.66
C LYS A 94 -3.59 -3.25 6.88
N LEU A 95 -4.84 -2.98 6.54
CA LEU A 95 -5.44 -1.67 6.76
C LEU A 95 -5.96 -1.54 8.20
N PHE A 96 -5.04 -1.37 9.14
CA PHE A 96 -5.35 -0.95 10.51
C PHE A 96 -5.70 0.54 10.54
N CYS A 97 -6.92 0.87 10.95
CA CYS A 97 -7.36 2.23 11.18
C CYS A 97 -7.83 2.39 12.63
N ARG A 98 -7.50 3.51 13.25
CA ARG A 98 -7.99 3.90 14.58
C ARG A 98 -8.92 5.10 14.47
N ALA A 99 -9.88 5.20 15.37
CA ALA A 99 -10.69 6.38 15.49
C ALA A 99 -9.83 7.55 16.00
N ARG A 100 -9.89 8.70 15.33
CA ARG A 100 -9.19 9.91 15.76
C ARG A 100 -9.70 10.33 17.15
N GLY A 101 -8.78 10.61 18.07
CA GLY A 101 -9.11 10.99 19.45
C GLY A 101 -9.58 9.85 20.36
N SER A 102 -9.58 8.59 19.89
CA SER A 102 -9.99 7.42 20.66
C SER A 102 -8.91 6.31 20.61
N SER A 103 -8.96 5.38 21.56
CA SER A 103 -8.14 4.15 21.59
C SER A 103 -8.72 3.03 20.71
N GLU A 104 -9.95 3.19 20.21
CA GLU A 104 -10.62 2.23 19.35
C GLU A 104 -9.90 2.07 18.00
N PHE A 105 -9.77 0.82 17.55
CA PHE A 105 -9.21 0.51 16.25
C PHE A 105 -9.90 -0.69 15.59
N LYS A 106 -9.79 -0.77 14.27
CA LYS A 106 -10.31 -1.85 13.44
C LYS A 106 -9.35 -2.20 12.31
N VAL A 107 -9.39 -3.45 11.87
CA VAL A 107 -8.75 -3.90 10.63
C VAL A 107 -9.82 -3.94 9.56
N PHE A 108 -9.80 -2.99 8.64
CA PHE A 108 -10.85 -2.90 7.60
C PHE A 108 -10.56 -3.77 6.39
N GLU A 109 -9.29 -3.96 6.05
CA GLU A 109 -8.85 -4.77 4.91
C GLU A 109 -7.65 -5.62 5.32
N SER A 110 -7.57 -6.82 4.73
CA SER A 110 -6.46 -7.77 4.96
C SER A 110 -5.15 -7.32 4.31
N LYS A 111 -5.19 -6.32 3.42
CA LYS A 111 -4.04 -5.71 2.75
C LYS A 111 -4.39 -4.29 2.32
N VAL A 112 -3.46 -3.35 2.48
CA VAL A 112 -3.53 -2.04 1.83
C VAL A 112 -3.38 -2.18 0.31
N ILE A 113 -3.90 -1.23 -0.45
CA ILE A 113 -3.76 -1.22 -1.91
C ILE A 113 -2.28 -1.17 -2.30
N ASP A 114 -1.87 -1.91 -3.33
CA ASP A 114 -0.49 -1.94 -3.80
C ASP A 114 0.04 -0.53 -4.12
N GLY A 115 1.28 -0.25 -3.70
CA GLY A 115 1.89 1.09 -3.75
C GLY A 115 1.70 1.91 -2.47
N THR A 116 0.80 1.50 -1.56
CA THR A 116 0.62 2.14 -0.25
C THR A 116 1.75 1.75 0.71
N THR A 117 2.33 2.72 1.41
CA THR A 117 3.37 2.45 2.40
C THR A 117 2.82 1.67 3.61
N CYS A 118 3.52 0.60 3.99
CA CYS A 118 3.12 -0.22 5.13
C CYS A 118 3.59 0.34 6.49
N GLY A 119 4.30 1.47 6.51
CA GLY A 119 4.74 2.15 7.71
C GLY A 119 4.45 3.66 7.63
N PRO A 120 4.70 4.40 8.72
CA PRO A 120 4.76 5.85 8.64
C PRO A 120 5.80 6.22 7.56
N GLY A 121 5.38 7.06 6.62
CA GLY A 121 6.23 7.55 5.52
C GLY A 121 7.38 8.42 6.02
#